data_AF-A0A7J8R6N4-F1
#
_entry.id   AF-A0A7J8R6N4-F1
#
_cell.length_a   1.000
_cell.length_b   1.000
_cell.length_c   1.000
_cell.angle_alpha   90.00
_cell.angle_beta   90.00
_cell.angle_gamma   90.00
#
_symmetry.space_group_name_H-M   'P 1'
#
loop_
_entity.id
_entity.type
_entity.pdbx_description
1 polymer ?
#
loop_
_entity_poly.entity_id
_entity_poly.type
_entity_poly.pdbx_seq_one_letter_code
_entity_poly.pdbx_strand_id
1 'polypeptide(L)'
;DRESFDDQVNSDEEHHHRNLTSGYVNQVENGISSLHVGSVATEQEEEEEEERRREASDTAIRRAFREEERRRNAPLTAENAMRVREAMRGVAFAGLTPDWANQIPEDRWIDQLRRLRQPQRPSSTV
;
A
#
# COMPACT_ATOMS: atom_id res chain seq x y z
N ASP A 1 23.46 -19.00 32.51
CA ASP A 1 24.29 -18.68 31.34
C ASP A 1 23.46 -18.43 30.11
N ARG A 2 23.93 -17.45 29.34
CA ARG A 2 23.41 -16.95 28.07
C ARG A 2 24.03 -17.82 26.98
N GLU A 3 23.22 -18.51 26.18
CA GLU A 3 23.73 -19.16 24.97
C GLU A 3 23.02 -18.57 23.75
N SER A 4 23.78 -17.72 23.08
CA SER A 4 23.57 -17.08 21.79
C SER A 4 24.05 -18.03 20.71
N PHE A 5 23.21 -18.35 19.73
CA PHE A 5 23.62 -19.01 18.48
C PHE A 5 22.70 -18.45 17.38
N ASP A 6 23.07 -17.31 16.80
CA ASP A 6 23.95 -17.17 15.63
C ASP A 6 23.14 -17.19 14.32
N ASP A 7 22.95 -15.99 13.78
CA ASP A 7 22.51 -15.67 12.42
C ASP A 7 23.43 -16.38 11.41
N GLN A 8 22.91 -17.42 10.75
CA GLN A 8 23.54 -17.94 9.53
C GLN A 8 23.05 -17.16 8.32
N VAL A 9 23.79 -16.10 8.03
CA VAL A 9 23.86 -15.43 6.74
C VAL A 9 24.45 -16.39 5.70
N ASN A 10 23.63 -16.82 4.74
CA ASN A 10 24.14 -17.48 3.53
C ASN A 10 24.60 -16.39 2.56
N SER A 11 25.84 -15.93 2.73
CA SER A 11 26.60 -15.22 1.70
C SER A 11 27.43 -16.24 0.94
N ASP A 12 26.98 -16.61 -0.25
CA ASP A 12 27.83 -17.27 -1.25
C ASP A 12 27.95 -16.34 -2.46
N GLU A 13 28.74 -15.28 -2.25
CA GLU A 13 29.19 -14.34 -3.27
C GLU A 13 30.55 -14.86 -3.77
N GLU A 14 30.53 -15.86 -4.66
CA GLU A 14 31.75 -16.46 -5.20
C GLU A 14 32.36 -15.53 -6.28
N HIS A 15 33.18 -14.59 -5.83
CA HIS A 15 33.97 -13.72 -6.70
C HIS A 15 35.15 -14.49 -7.32
N HIS A 16 34.96 -14.99 -8.54
CA HIS A 16 36.06 -15.51 -9.35
C HIS A 16 36.96 -14.38 -9.90
N HIS A 17 37.90 -13.92 -9.07
CA HIS A 17 39.04 -13.13 -9.54
C HIS A 17 40.12 -14.06 -10.12
N ARG A 18 40.21 -14.15 -11.46
CA ARG A 18 41.41 -14.67 -12.13
C ARG A 18 42.19 -13.55 -12.81
N ASN A 19 43.25 -13.17 -12.11
CA ASN A 19 44.52 -12.55 -12.54
C ASN A 19 44.77 -12.41 -14.06
N LEU A 20 44.76 -11.15 -14.50
CA LEU A 20 45.82 -10.42 -15.19
C LEU A 20 46.89 -11.26 -15.94
N THR A 21 46.81 -11.26 -17.27
CA THR A 21 47.99 -11.38 -18.14
C THR A 21 48.06 -10.13 -19.01
N SER A 22 48.95 -9.22 -18.63
CA SER A 22 49.39 -8.11 -19.49
C SER A 22 50.47 -8.63 -20.43
N GLY A 23 50.25 -8.49 -21.73
CA GLY A 23 51.24 -8.86 -22.73
C GLY A 23 50.70 -8.89 -24.15
N TYR A 24 50.43 -7.71 -24.73
CA TYR A 24 50.96 -7.25 -26.03
C TYR A 24 50.15 -6.02 -26.49
N VAL A 25 50.85 -4.89 -26.65
CA VAL A 25 50.29 -3.68 -27.25
C VAL A 25 50.16 -3.92 -28.76
N ASN A 26 48.94 -3.89 -29.28
CA ASN A 26 48.69 -3.54 -30.67
C ASN A 26 47.39 -2.72 -30.77
N GLN A 27 47.59 -1.47 -31.20
CA GLN A 27 46.65 -0.64 -31.95
C GLN A 27 45.43 -0.10 -31.20
N VAL A 28 45.69 0.97 -30.45
CA VAL A 28 44.69 1.98 -30.08
C VAL A 28 44.36 2.78 -31.34
N GLU A 29 43.44 2.28 -32.17
CA GLU A 29 42.87 3.08 -33.25
C GLU A 29 41.42 2.68 -33.47
N ASN A 30 40.62 2.80 -32.41
CA ASN A 30 39.19 2.97 -32.57
C ASN A 30 38.75 3.97 -31.51
N GLY A 31 38.74 5.24 -31.92
CA GLY A 31 38.29 6.35 -31.09
C GLY A 31 36.88 6.07 -30.60
N ILE A 32 36.75 5.89 -29.29
CA ILE A 32 35.43 5.90 -28.63
C ILE A 32 35.03 7.38 -28.51
N SER A 33 34.66 7.99 -29.64
CA SER A 33 33.92 9.24 -29.65
C SER A 33 32.49 8.92 -30.06
N SER A 34 31.65 8.65 -29.06
CA SER A 34 30.24 8.99 -29.16
C SER A 34 29.63 9.09 -27.77
N LEU A 35 29.81 10.26 -27.15
CA LEU A 35 28.79 10.77 -26.24
C LEU A 35 27.76 11.45 -27.14
N HIS A 36 26.71 10.71 -27.49
CA HIS A 36 25.59 11.24 -28.25
C HIS A 36 24.75 12.12 -27.32
N VAL A 37 24.88 13.44 -27.47
CA VAL A 37 23.98 14.42 -26.88
C VAL A 37 22.66 14.38 -27.66
N GLY A 38 21.89 13.33 -27.43
CA GLY A 38 20.44 13.27 -27.64
C GLY A 38 19.69 13.32 -26.30
N SER A 39 20.39 13.71 -25.22
CA SER A 39 19.95 13.46 -23.84
C SER A 39 18.68 14.19 -23.46
N VAL A 40 18.41 15.38 -23.99
CA VAL A 40 17.21 16.16 -23.63
C VAL A 40 15.91 15.49 -24.12
N ALA A 41 15.92 14.86 -25.30
CA ALA A 41 14.73 14.21 -25.84
C ALA A 41 14.43 12.89 -25.12
N THR A 42 15.46 12.13 -24.74
CA THR A 42 15.33 10.89 -23.98
C THR A 42 15.04 11.15 -22.50
N GLU A 43 15.63 12.19 -21.90
CA GLU A 43 15.36 12.61 -20.52
C GLU A 43 13.91 13.08 -20.37
N GLN A 44 13.38 13.80 -21.35
CA GLN A 44 11.99 14.26 -21.36
C GLN A 44 11.00 13.10 -21.54
N GLU A 45 11.32 12.11 -22.40
CA GLU A 45 10.52 10.89 -22.55
C GLU A 45 10.57 10.00 -21.29
N GLU A 46 11.73 9.91 -20.63
CA GLU A 46 11.90 9.21 -19.34
C GLU A 46 11.13 9.91 -18.22
N GLU A 47 11.14 11.26 -18.17
CA GLU A 47 10.37 12.04 -17.19
C GLU A 47 8.86 11.88 -17.40
N GLU A 48 8.39 11.89 -18.65
CA GLU A 48 6.98 11.62 -19.00
C GLU A 48 6.57 10.17 -18.69
N GLU A 49 7.47 9.19 -18.86
CA GLU A 49 7.22 7.82 -18.42
C GLU A 49 7.16 7.72 -16.89
N GLU A 50 8.08 8.37 -16.19
CA GLU A 50 8.09 8.38 -14.73
C GLU A 50 6.83 9.05 -14.17
N GLU A 51 6.40 10.18 -14.76
CA GLU A 51 5.15 10.84 -14.40
C GLU A 51 3.95 9.92 -14.63
N ARG A 52 3.84 9.27 -15.79
CA ARG A 52 2.79 8.26 -16.06
C ARG A 52 2.82 7.11 -15.06
N ARG A 53 4.01 6.65 -14.65
CA ARG A 53 4.16 5.61 -13.63
C ARG A 53 3.69 6.09 -12.25
N ARG A 54 4.03 7.31 -11.86
CA ARG A 54 3.57 7.93 -10.60
C ARG A 54 2.06 8.09 -10.60
N GLU A 55 1.47 8.59 -11.68
CA GLU A 55 0.02 8.72 -11.82
C GLU A 55 -0.70 7.36 -11.80
N ALA A 56 -0.15 6.34 -12.49
CA ALA A 56 -0.67 4.98 -12.48
C ALA A 56 -0.61 4.37 -11.06
N SER A 57 0.48 4.61 -10.32
CA SER A 57 0.61 4.19 -8.93
C SER A 57 -0.42 4.89 -8.04
N ASP A 58 -0.55 6.20 -8.13
CA ASP A 58 -1.49 6.98 -7.32
C ASP A 58 -2.96 6.62 -7.61
N THR A 59 -3.29 6.33 -8.87
CA THR A 59 -4.61 5.84 -9.25
C THR A 59 -4.86 4.44 -8.71
N ALA A 60 -3.87 3.53 -8.77
CA ALA A 60 -3.96 2.19 -8.21
C ALA A 60 -4.15 2.23 -6.69
N ILE A 61 -3.40 3.07 -5.98
CA ILE A 61 -3.51 3.26 -4.52
C ILE A 61 -4.92 3.76 -4.16
N ARG A 62 -5.40 4.83 -4.81
CA ARG A 62 -6.75 5.37 -4.57
C ARG A 62 -7.84 4.33 -4.85
N ARG A 63 -7.68 3.52 -5.89
CA ARG A 63 -8.61 2.44 -6.21
C ARG A 63 -8.59 1.35 -5.13
N ALA A 64 -7.41 0.94 -4.68
CA ALA A 64 -7.26 -0.07 -3.63
C ALA A 64 -7.95 0.36 -2.33
N PHE A 65 -7.76 1.61 -1.89
CA PHE A 65 -8.45 2.14 -0.72
C PHE A 65 -9.98 2.15 -0.89
N ARG A 66 -10.47 2.61 -2.05
CA ARG A 66 -11.91 2.64 -2.32
C ARG A 66 -12.53 1.25 -2.30
N GLU A 67 -11.86 0.27 -2.89
CA GLU A 67 -12.33 -1.10 -2.93
C GLU A 67 -12.30 -1.75 -1.55
N GLU A 68 -11.26 -1.49 -0.78
CA GLU A 68 -11.16 -1.98 0.59
C GLU A 68 -12.25 -1.37 1.48
N GLU A 69 -12.49 -0.07 1.36
CA GLU A 69 -13.60 0.62 2.04
C GLU A 69 -14.95 0.00 1.66
N ARG A 70 -15.17 -0.31 0.37
CA ARG A 70 -16.38 -1.01 -0.09
C ARG A 70 -16.52 -2.39 0.55
N ARG A 71 -15.43 -3.14 0.68
CA ARG A 71 -15.42 -4.49 1.27
C ARG A 71 -15.68 -4.45 2.77
N ARG A 72 -15.12 -3.46 3.48
CA ARG A 72 -15.35 -3.24 4.92
C ARG A 72 -16.77 -2.79 5.22
N ASN A 73 -17.36 -1.98 4.35
CA ASN A 73 -18.74 -1.52 4.46
C ASN A 73 -19.78 -2.50 3.89
N ALA A 74 -19.34 -3.63 3.32
CA ALA A 74 -20.24 -4.64 2.80
C ALA A 74 -21.10 -5.21 3.96
N PRO A 75 -22.41 -5.40 3.76
CA PRO A 75 -23.28 -5.93 4.79
C PRO A 75 -22.81 -7.33 5.21
N LEU A 76 -22.82 -7.58 6.52
CA LEU A 76 -22.57 -8.92 7.05
C LEU A 76 -23.71 -9.86 6.68
N THR A 77 -23.39 -11.14 6.46
CA THR A 77 -24.40 -12.18 6.35
C THR A 77 -25.19 -12.29 7.66
N ALA A 78 -26.46 -12.70 7.58
CA ALA A 78 -27.33 -12.78 8.76
C ALA A 78 -26.73 -13.66 9.87
N GLU A 79 -26.09 -14.76 9.50
CA GLU A 79 -25.41 -15.65 10.44
C GLU A 79 -24.22 -14.96 11.14
N ASN A 80 -23.33 -14.30 10.38
CA ASN A 80 -22.18 -13.61 10.97
C ASN A 80 -22.62 -12.44 11.85
N ALA A 81 -23.64 -11.69 11.43
CA ALA A 81 -24.22 -10.62 12.23
C ALA A 81 -24.79 -11.15 13.56
N MET A 82 -25.45 -12.31 13.53
CA MET A 82 -25.96 -12.96 14.74
C MET A 82 -24.83 -13.40 15.67
N ARG A 83 -23.78 -14.04 15.15
CA ARG A 83 -22.61 -14.44 15.95
C ARG A 83 -21.95 -13.26 16.64
N VAL A 84 -21.77 -12.13 15.93
CA VAL A 84 -21.23 -10.89 16.52
C VAL A 84 -22.14 -10.38 17.65
N ARG A 85 -23.47 -10.37 17.45
CA ARG A 85 -24.42 -9.93 18.48
C ARG A 85 -24.37 -10.80 19.73
N GLU A 86 -24.27 -12.12 19.57
CA GLU A 86 -24.14 -13.05 20.72
C GLU A 86 -22.81 -12.87 21.45
N ALA A 87 -21.70 -12.75 20.72
CA ALA A 87 -20.38 -12.51 21.31
C ALA A 87 -20.33 -11.19 22.10
N MET A 88 -20.97 -10.15 21.58
CA MET A 88 -21.00 -8.82 22.23
C MET A 88 -22.00 -8.72 23.40
N ARG A 89 -22.93 -9.67 23.56
CA ARG A 89 -24.00 -9.59 24.57
C ARG A 89 -23.49 -9.50 26.01
N GLY A 90 -22.32 -10.09 26.29
CA GLY A 90 -21.68 -10.09 27.62
C GLY A 90 -20.55 -9.07 27.78
N VAL A 91 -20.27 -8.26 26.77
CA VAL A 91 -19.19 -7.27 26.82
C VAL A 91 -19.71 -6.01 27.51
N ALA A 92 -19.13 -5.70 28.67
CA ALA A 92 -19.37 -4.44 29.37
C ALA A 92 -18.22 -3.47 29.09
N PHE A 93 -18.53 -2.29 28.54
CA PHE A 93 -17.56 -1.22 28.43
C PHE A 93 -17.48 -0.51 29.79
N ALA A 94 -16.30 -0.53 30.40
CA ALA A 94 -16.04 0.10 31.68
C ALA A 94 -16.04 1.63 31.53
N GLY A 95 -17.23 2.26 31.53
CA GLY A 95 -17.51 3.66 31.86
C GLY A 95 -16.75 4.80 31.16
N LEU A 96 -15.74 4.52 30.34
CA LEU A 96 -14.93 5.53 29.67
C LEU A 96 -15.64 5.90 28.37
N THR A 97 -16.32 7.05 28.41
CA THR A 97 -16.79 7.69 27.20
C THR A 97 -15.57 8.18 26.42
N PRO A 98 -15.42 7.81 25.14
CA PRO A 98 -14.33 8.33 24.32
C PRO A 98 -14.42 9.86 24.21
N ASP A 99 -13.30 10.55 24.00
CA ASP A 99 -13.26 12.03 23.93
C ASP A 99 -14.20 12.62 22.85
N TRP A 100 -14.49 11.86 21.79
CA TRP A 100 -15.44 12.26 20.76
C TRP A 100 -16.90 12.22 21.22
N ALA A 101 -17.25 11.44 22.25
CA ALA A 101 -18.61 11.31 22.73
C ALA A 101 -19.15 12.63 23.29
N ASN A 102 -18.27 13.48 23.83
CA ASN A 102 -18.62 14.81 24.33
C ASN A 102 -18.68 15.88 23.21
N GLN A 103 -18.23 15.57 22.00
CA GLN A 103 -18.17 16.53 20.89
C GLN A 103 -19.47 16.57 20.07
N ILE A 104 -20.29 15.51 20.16
CA ILE A 104 -21.55 15.40 19.44
C ILE A 104 -22.70 15.44 20.44
N PRO A 105 -23.58 16.46 20.41
CA PRO A 105 -24.75 16.51 21.27
C PRO A 105 -25.60 15.24 21.16
N GLU A 106 -26.17 14.78 22.28
CA GLU A 106 -26.85 13.48 22.32
C GLU A 106 -27.98 13.34 21.28
N ASP A 107 -28.71 14.42 21.06
CA ASP A 107 -29.83 14.46 20.11
C ASP A 107 -29.37 14.23 18.65
N ARG A 108 -28.13 14.63 18.33
CA ARG A 108 -27.58 14.58 16.98
C ARG A 108 -27.13 13.18 16.57
N TRP A 109 -26.54 12.40 17.48
CA TRP A 109 -26.08 11.04 17.14
C TRP A 109 -27.24 10.05 17.05
N ILE A 110 -28.31 10.22 17.85
CA ILE A 110 -29.52 9.40 17.76
C ILE A 110 -30.15 9.54 16.38
N ASP A 111 -30.28 10.77 15.88
CA ASP A 111 -30.83 11.03 14.54
C ASP A 111 -29.94 10.44 13.44
N GLN A 112 -28.62 10.50 13.61
CA GLN A 112 -27.67 9.89 12.69
C GLN A 112 -27.79 8.35 12.66
N LEU A 113 -27.92 7.71 13.82
CA LEU A 113 -28.16 6.26 13.90
C LEU A 113 -29.51 5.87 13.32
N ARG A 114 -30.56 6.66 13.55
CA ARG A 114 -31.87 6.44 12.94
C ARG A 114 -31.77 6.50 11.42
N ARG A 115 -31.02 7.46 10.88
CA ARG A 115 -30.77 7.56 9.43
C ARG A 115 -30.02 6.34 8.88
N LEU A 116 -29.03 5.82 9.61
CA LEU A 116 -28.28 4.63 9.22
C LEU A 116 -29.13 3.35 9.28
N ARG A 117 -30.07 3.27 10.22
CA ARG A 117 -30.99 2.13 10.36
C ARG A 117 -32.15 2.16 9.36
N GLN A 118 -32.40 3.29 8.70
CA GLN A 118 -33.38 3.31 7.62
C GLN A 118 -32.85 2.45 6.47
N PRO A 119 -33.60 1.44 6.01
CA PRO A 119 -33.22 0.68 4.84
C PRO A 119 -33.07 1.68 3.69
N GLN A 120 -31.86 1.78 3.14
CA GLN A 120 -31.63 2.53 1.92
C GLN A 120 -32.60 1.94 0.89
N ARG A 121 -33.66 2.68 0.54
CA ARG A 121 -34.45 2.33 -0.65
C ARG A 121 -33.43 2.25 -1.78
N PRO A 122 -33.35 1.14 -2.53
CA PRO A 122 -32.45 1.08 -3.67
C PRO A 122 -32.77 2.31 -4.53
N SER A 123 -31.75 3.13 -4.79
CA SER A 123 -31.84 4.25 -5.71
C SER A 123 -32.34 3.68 -7.02
N SER A 124 -33.61 3.92 -7.33
CA SER A 124 -34.23 3.48 -8.57
C SER A 124 -33.56 4.29 -9.68
N THR A 125 -32.58 3.70 -10.34
CA THR A 125 -32.02 4.22 -11.58
C THR A 125 -33.14 4.20 -12.62
N VAL A 126 -33.51 5.38 -13.11
CA VAL A 126 -34.34 5.57 -14.32
C VAL A 126 -33.39 5.72 -15.50
#